data_AF-A0A3D3ZZN4-F1
#
_entry.id   AF-A0A3D3ZZN4-F1
#
_cell.length_a   1.000
_cell.length_b   1.000
_cell.length_c   1.000
_cell.angle_alpha   90.00
_cell.angle_beta   90.00
_cell.angle_gamma   90.00
#
_symmetry.space_group_name_H-M   'P 1'
#
loop_
_entity.id
_entity.type
_entity.pdbx_description
1 polymer ?
#
loop_
_entity_poly.entity_id
_entity_poly.type
_entity_poly.pdbx_seq_one_letter_code
_entity_poly.pdbx_strand_id
1 'polypeptide(L)'
;MVAIVGEFVRIEVVTIGINLFGMTSMKTAIALLTCASMLLMTTTIRAYHGHKHAGVYLVYVGTYTGGDSEGIYAFTFDSNTGELKPHGEVTKTVNPSFVDVHPNGKYLYAVNETVEYKGEKAGYITSFSIDQQSGALTELNQQSTKGGAPCHLCIDYTGRTVMVANYVGGSVAAYRVQSDGSLSAPSSFVQHTGKSVHPRQEAPHGHSIDVGPWNRFVAVSDLGLDKVLVYRLNPRKGTLTPGKYPFAKSEAGSGPRH
;
A
#
# COMPACT_ATOMS: atom_id res chain seq x y z
N MET A 1 7.21 -9.75 -4.03
CA MET A 1 5.82 -9.41 -3.62
C MET A 1 4.90 -9.43 -4.86
N VAL A 2 3.59 -9.66 -4.70
CA VAL A 2 2.61 -9.74 -5.81
C VAL A 2 1.65 -8.55 -5.77
N ALA A 3 1.48 -7.83 -6.88
CA ALA A 3 0.44 -6.80 -7.04
C ALA A 3 -0.52 -7.19 -8.17
N ILE A 4 -1.81 -6.85 -8.06
CA ILE A 4 -2.87 -7.27 -9.00
C ILE A 4 -3.57 -6.04 -9.57
N VAL A 5 -3.82 -6.01 -10.89
CA VAL A 5 -4.54 -4.96 -11.62
C VAL A 5 -5.80 -5.53 -12.27
N GLY A 6 -6.95 -5.02 -11.82
CA GLY A 6 -8.31 -5.33 -12.27
C GLY A 6 -9.30 -4.63 -11.33
N GLU A 7 -10.59 -4.56 -11.67
CA GLU A 7 -11.58 -3.80 -10.90
C GLU A 7 -11.51 -4.12 -9.39
N PHE A 8 -11.07 -3.10 -8.63
CA PHE A 8 -10.93 -3.01 -7.18
C PHE A 8 -11.00 -4.32 -6.38
N VAL A 9 -9.85 -4.97 -6.19
CA VAL A 9 -9.60 -5.78 -4.99
C VAL A 9 -8.20 -5.49 -4.45
N ARG A 10 -8.12 -4.48 -3.57
CA ARG A 10 -7.13 -4.52 -2.48
C ARG A 10 -7.61 -5.63 -1.53
N ILE A 11 -6.81 -6.66 -1.27
CA ILE A 11 -7.12 -7.60 -0.19
C ILE A 11 -6.80 -6.90 1.14
N GLU A 12 -7.71 -6.02 1.56
CA GLU A 12 -7.95 -5.62 2.94
C GLU A 12 -9.47 -5.46 3.08
N VAL A 13 -10.11 -6.40 3.79
CA VAL A 13 -11.56 -6.39 4.02
C VAL A 13 -11.89 -5.33 5.08
N VAL A 14 -12.25 -4.10 4.68
CA VAL A 14 -13.18 -3.21 5.41
C VAL A 14 -13.86 -2.25 4.41
N THR A 15 -15.08 -2.56 3.99
CA THR A 15 -15.91 -1.66 3.14
C THR A 15 -16.83 -0.79 4.00
N ILE A 16 -16.78 0.53 3.85
CA ILE A 16 -17.84 1.46 4.30
C ILE A 16 -18.22 2.36 3.12
N GLY A 17 -19.39 2.11 2.53
CA GLY A 17 -19.95 2.87 1.42
C GLY A 17 -20.83 4.03 1.87
N ILE A 18 -20.78 5.13 1.12
CA ILE A 18 -21.74 6.25 1.17
C ILE A 18 -22.59 6.15 -0.10
N ASN A 19 -23.92 6.21 0.02
CA ASN A 19 -24.86 6.31 -1.11
C ASN A 19 -25.33 7.77 -1.32
N LEU A 20 -25.50 8.15 -2.59
CA LEU A 20 -26.08 9.41 -3.06
C LEU A 20 -27.21 9.13 -4.07
N PHE A 21 -28.22 10.03 -4.09
CA PHE A 21 -29.46 10.09 -4.92
C PHE A 21 -30.58 9.08 -4.59
N GLY A 22 -31.88 9.40 -4.61
CA GLY A 22 -32.64 10.61 -4.94
C GLY A 22 -34.02 10.23 -5.52
N MET A 23 -35.12 10.86 -5.02
CA MET A 23 -36.49 10.98 -5.61
C MET A 23 -37.34 9.68 -5.69
N THR A 24 -38.67 9.57 -5.53
CA THR A 24 -39.92 10.39 -5.44
C THR A 24 -40.94 9.57 -4.62
N SER A 25 -41.94 10.06 -3.87
CA SER A 25 -43.27 10.55 -4.32
C SER A 25 -44.20 10.68 -3.09
N MET A 26 -45.13 11.65 -3.15
CA MET A 26 -46.11 12.09 -2.14
C MET A 26 -47.33 11.14 -2.00
N LYS A 27 -47.89 10.98 -0.77
CA LYS A 27 -49.33 11.15 -0.41
C LYS A 27 -49.66 10.71 1.05
N THR A 28 -50.01 11.72 1.87
CA THR A 28 -51.02 11.80 2.95
C THR A 28 -51.53 10.54 3.70
N ALA A 29 -51.44 10.53 5.04
CA ALA A 29 -52.58 10.71 5.97
C ALA A 29 -52.18 10.57 7.46
N ILE A 30 -52.94 11.27 8.31
CA ILE A 30 -52.77 11.59 9.75
C ILE A 30 -53.28 10.44 10.64
N ALA A 31 -52.61 10.14 11.78
CA ALA A 31 -53.20 10.09 13.14
C ALA A 31 -52.46 9.17 14.15
N LEU A 32 -52.20 9.75 15.33
CA LEU A 32 -52.22 9.20 16.70
C LEU A 32 -51.11 8.24 17.18
N LEU A 33 -50.24 8.83 18.02
CA LEU A 33 -49.43 8.16 19.05
C LEU A 33 -50.32 7.32 19.98
N THR A 34 -49.98 6.04 20.18
CA THR A 34 -49.90 5.40 21.50
C THR A 34 -49.10 4.09 21.42
N CYS A 35 -47.99 4.04 22.16
CA CYS A 35 -47.38 2.87 22.82
C CYS A 35 -47.54 1.48 22.16
N ALA A 36 -46.62 1.12 21.27
CA ALA A 36 -46.18 -0.27 21.06
C ALA A 36 -44.83 -0.31 20.32
N SER A 37 -43.76 0.17 20.97
CA SER A 37 -42.39 -0.01 20.50
C SER A 37 -41.90 -1.44 20.78
N MET A 38 -42.56 -2.43 20.17
CA MET A 38 -42.02 -3.76 19.91
C MET A 38 -42.08 -3.97 18.40
N LEU A 39 -41.29 -3.16 17.68
CA LEU A 39 -41.05 -3.42 16.27
C LEU A 39 -40.05 -4.57 16.21
N LEU A 40 -40.48 -5.69 15.63
CA LEU A 40 -39.63 -6.79 15.23
C LEU A 40 -38.41 -6.23 14.50
N MET A 41 -37.24 -6.23 15.15
CA MET A 41 -35.98 -6.30 14.43
C MET A 41 -35.87 -7.73 13.88
N THR A 42 -36.55 -8.00 12.78
CA THR A 42 -36.11 -9.08 11.90
C THR A 42 -34.73 -8.69 11.40
N THR A 43 -33.70 -9.18 12.08
CA THR A 43 -32.34 -9.20 11.56
C THR A 43 -32.35 -10.07 10.31
N THR A 44 -32.62 -9.48 9.15
CA THR A 44 -32.20 -10.08 7.89
C THR A 44 -30.68 -10.01 7.91
N ILE A 45 -30.03 -11.07 8.38
CA ILE A 45 -28.64 -11.35 8.03
C ILE A 45 -28.68 -11.62 6.52
N ARG A 46 -28.62 -10.55 5.72
CA ARG A 46 -28.18 -10.69 4.33
C ARG A 46 -26.71 -11.05 4.46
N ALA A 47 -26.42 -12.34 4.27
CA ALA A 47 -25.07 -12.79 3.97
C ALA A 47 -24.55 -11.87 2.84
N TYR A 48 -23.62 -10.99 3.19
CA TYR A 48 -22.97 -10.11 2.24
C TYR A 48 -22.11 -11.02 1.37
N HIS A 49 -22.67 -11.48 0.26
CA HIS A 49 -21.87 -12.09 -0.79
C HIS A 49 -21.03 -10.95 -1.35
N GLY A 50 -19.78 -10.85 -0.89
CA GLY A 50 -18.78 -10.08 -1.62
C GLY A 50 -18.77 -10.64 -3.04
N HIS A 51 -19.12 -9.83 -4.02
CA HIS A 51 -18.99 -10.22 -5.41
C HIS A 51 -17.49 -10.50 -5.64
N LYS A 52 -17.12 -11.78 -5.70
CA LYS A 52 -15.90 -12.17 -6.40
C LYS A 52 -16.17 -11.80 -7.85
N HIS A 53 -15.55 -10.72 -8.33
CA HIS A 53 -15.62 -10.39 -9.75
C HIS A 53 -14.84 -11.49 -10.48
N ALA A 54 -15.59 -12.42 -11.08
CA ALA A 54 -15.05 -13.38 -12.03
C ALA A 54 -14.40 -12.62 -13.18
N GLY A 55 -13.13 -12.91 -13.47
CA GLY A 55 -12.36 -12.18 -14.48
C GLY A 55 -10.89 -12.59 -14.55
N VAL A 56 -10.22 -12.03 -15.56
CA VAL A 56 -8.77 -12.15 -15.77
C VAL A 56 -8.13 -10.87 -15.28
N TYR A 57 -7.12 -11.01 -14.43
CA TYR A 57 -6.40 -9.93 -13.78
C TYR A 57 -4.95 -9.89 -14.26
N LEU A 58 -4.38 -8.70 -14.41
CA LEU A 58 -2.93 -8.57 -14.56
C LEU A 58 -2.29 -8.70 -13.18
N VAL A 59 -1.15 -9.37 -13.11
CA VAL A 59 -0.41 -9.62 -11.87
C VAL A 59 1.05 -9.29 -12.08
N TYR A 60 1.61 -8.45 -11.23
CA TYR A 60 3.01 -8.06 -11.24
C TYR A 60 3.76 -8.70 -10.08
N VAL A 61 4.90 -9.31 -10.38
CA VAL A 61 5.78 -9.97 -9.42
C VAL A 61 7.12 -9.27 -9.41
N GLY A 62 7.41 -8.59 -8.31
CA GLY A 62 8.72 -8.02 -8.02
C GLY A 62 9.68 -9.04 -7.43
N THR A 63 10.97 -8.91 -7.74
CA THR A 63 12.03 -9.89 -7.42
C THR A 63 13.32 -9.23 -6.93
N TYR A 64 14.28 -10.05 -6.48
CA TYR A 64 15.68 -9.66 -6.35
C TYR A 64 16.45 -10.05 -7.61
N THR A 65 17.32 -9.18 -8.10
CA THR A 65 18.08 -9.36 -9.35
C THR A 65 19.55 -9.73 -9.11
N GLY A 66 19.86 -10.30 -7.95
CA GLY A 66 21.21 -10.84 -7.64
C GLY A 66 21.46 -12.24 -8.21
N GLY A 67 20.43 -12.89 -8.75
CA GLY A 67 20.49 -14.18 -9.45
C GLY A 67 19.96 -14.05 -10.87
N ASP A 68 19.24 -15.07 -11.36
CA ASP A 68 18.76 -15.13 -12.76
C ASP A 68 17.60 -14.16 -13.08
N SER A 69 17.05 -13.49 -12.07
CA SER A 69 15.92 -12.60 -12.26
C SER A 69 16.34 -11.25 -12.85
N GLU A 70 15.57 -10.75 -13.82
CA GLU A 70 15.88 -9.49 -14.52
C GLU A 70 15.09 -8.28 -14.00
N GLY A 71 14.03 -8.49 -13.20
CA GLY A 71 13.23 -7.41 -12.64
C GLY A 71 11.77 -7.80 -12.37
N ILE A 72 10.82 -7.02 -12.89
CA ILE A 72 9.38 -7.24 -12.64
C ILE A 72 8.78 -8.09 -13.75
N TYR A 73 8.06 -9.14 -13.36
CA TYR A 73 7.36 -10.05 -14.28
C TYR A 73 5.87 -9.81 -14.24
N ALA A 74 5.22 -9.81 -15.41
CA ALA A 74 3.78 -9.71 -15.52
C ALA A 74 3.17 -11.08 -15.86
N PHE A 75 1.97 -11.29 -15.33
CA PHE A 75 1.17 -12.50 -15.52
C PHE A 75 -0.30 -12.12 -15.70
N THR A 76 -1.09 -13.01 -16.31
CA THR A 76 -2.55 -12.99 -16.21
C THR A 76 -2.99 -14.04 -15.21
N PHE A 77 -3.88 -13.67 -14.30
CA PHE A 77 -4.54 -14.57 -13.35
C PHE A 77 -6.04 -14.67 -13.68
N ASP A 78 -6.51 -15.85 -14.06
CA ASP A 78 -7.93 -16.11 -14.23
C ASP A 78 -8.53 -16.58 -12.91
N SER A 79 -9.34 -15.72 -12.29
CA SER A 79 -9.99 -16.01 -11.01
C SER A 79 -11.04 -17.13 -11.06
N ASN A 80 -11.53 -17.51 -12.26
CA ASN A 80 -12.47 -18.60 -12.42
C ASN A 80 -11.77 -19.97 -12.38
N THR A 81 -10.58 -20.05 -12.97
CA THR A 81 -9.83 -21.30 -13.11
C THR A 81 -8.69 -21.42 -12.10
N GLY A 82 -8.26 -20.30 -11.52
CA GLY A 82 -7.05 -20.19 -10.70
C GLY A 82 -5.75 -20.20 -11.52
N GLU A 83 -5.84 -20.14 -12.85
CA GLU A 83 -4.69 -20.25 -13.73
C GLU A 83 -3.87 -18.95 -13.74
N LEU A 84 -2.55 -19.06 -13.58
CA LEU A 84 -1.59 -17.96 -13.68
C LEU A 84 -0.67 -18.21 -14.90
N LYS A 85 -0.68 -17.30 -15.87
CA LYS A 85 0.09 -17.41 -17.12
C LYS A 85 1.04 -16.22 -17.28
N PRO A 86 2.29 -16.42 -17.74
CA PRO A 86 3.16 -15.32 -18.10
C PRO A 86 2.50 -14.39 -19.11
N HIS A 87 2.73 -13.09 -18.99
CA HIS A 87 2.14 -12.08 -19.85
C HIS A 87 3.14 -10.97 -20.15
N GLY A 88 3.46 -10.78 -21.43
CA GLY A 88 4.41 -9.75 -21.87
C GLY A 88 5.87 -10.05 -21.53
N GLU A 89 6.71 -9.06 -21.81
CA GLU A 89 8.15 -9.10 -21.56
C GLU A 89 8.50 -8.68 -20.13
N VAL A 90 9.64 -9.15 -19.63
CA VAL A 90 10.15 -8.75 -18.31
C VAL A 90 10.51 -7.26 -18.32
N THR A 91 10.11 -6.54 -17.26
CA THR A 91 10.53 -5.16 -17.04
C THR A 91 11.85 -5.16 -16.28
N LYS A 92 12.94 -4.81 -16.98
CA LYS A 92 14.29 -4.80 -16.39
C LYS A 92 14.44 -3.66 -15.39
N THR A 93 14.70 -3.98 -14.14
CA THR A 93 14.94 -3.00 -13.06
C THR A 93 15.64 -3.71 -11.89
N VAL A 94 16.48 -3.00 -11.13
CA VAL A 94 17.35 -3.64 -10.13
C VAL A 94 16.62 -3.85 -8.81
N ASN A 95 16.60 -5.08 -8.30
CA ASN A 95 15.99 -5.47 -7.02
C ASN A 95 14.60 -4.86 -6.73
N PRO A 96 13.60 -4.97 -7.63
CA PRO A 96 12.24 -4.52 -7.38
C PRO A 96 11.52 -5.42 -6.36
N SER A 97 11.99 -5.51 -5.12
CA SER A 97 11.57 -6.55 -4.16
C SER A 97 10.11 -6.43 -3.71
N PHE A 98 9.57 -5.21 -3.78
CA PHE A 98 8.18 -4.90 -3.46
C PHE A 98 7.55 -3.97 -4.50
N VAL A 99 6.31 -4.27 -4.90
CA VAL A 99 5.53 -3.49 -5.86
C VAL A 99 4.13 -3.23 -5.31
N ASP A 100 3.54 -2.07 -5.63
CA ASP A 100 2.12 -1.78 -5.41
C ASP A 100 1.57 -1.03 -6.63
N VAL A 101 0.28 -1.22 -6.90
CA VAL A 101 -0.40 -0.63 -8.05
C VAL A 101 -1.27 0.51 -7.55
N HIS A 102 -1.16 1.65 -8.22
CA HIS A 102 -1.97 2.81 -7.92
C HIS A 102 -3.48 2.49 -8.02
N PRO A 103 -4.35 3.01 -7.12
CA PRO A 103 -5.78 2.67 -7.11
C PRO A 103 -6.56 2.90 -8.42
N ASN A 104 -6.01 3.64 -9.37
CA ASN A 104 -6.61 3.85 -10.70
C ASN A 104 -6.16 2.80 -11.75
N GLY A 105 -5.29 1.86 -11.38
CA GLY A 105 -4.76 0.80 -12.24
C GLY A 105 -3.74 1.24 -13.29
N LYS A 106 -3.40 2.53 -13.39
CA LYS A 106 -2.57 3.09 -14.49
C LYS A 106 -1.08 3.15 -14.18
N TYR A 107 -0.72 3.05 -12.90
CA TYR A 107 0.66 3.22 -12.44
C TYR A 107 1.05 2.11 -11.49
N LEU A 108 2.32 1.70 -11.54
CA LEU A 108 2.96 0.79 -10.61
C LEU A 108 4.14 1.48 -9.97
N TYR A 109 4.33 1.28 -8.66
CA TYR A 109 5.50 1.73 -7.93
C TYR A 109 6.27 0.52 -7.42
N ALA A 110 7.59 0.57 -7.53
CA ALA A 110 8.49 -0.48 -7.05
C ALA A 110 9.56 0.11 -6.15
N VAL A 111 9.76 -0.48 -4.95
CA VAL A 111 11.00 -0.21 -4.22
C VAL A 111 12.14 -0.94 -4.92
N ASN A 112 13.27 -0.28 -5.06
CA ASN A 112 14.51 -0.88 -5.53
C ASN A 112 15.43 -1.04 -4.33
N GLU A 113 15.50 -2.28 -3.83
CA GLU A 113 16.15 -2.61 -2.57
C GLU A 113 17.67 -2.66 -2.73
N THR A 114 18.26 -1.46 -2.77
CA THR A 114 19.71 -1.23 -2.85
C THR A 114 20.16 -0.33 -1.70
N VAL A 115 21.47 -0.25 -1.48
CA VAL A 115 22.08 0.64 -0.47
C VAL A 115 22.85 1.81 -1.09
N GLU A 116 22.88 1.88 -2.42
CA GLU A 116 23.47 2.96 -3.19
C GLU A 116 22.53 3.39 -4.32
N TYR A 117 22.38 4.70 -4.48
CA TYR A 117 21.63 5.33 -5.56
C TYR A 117 22.28 6.64 -5.98
N LYS A 118 22.81 6.69 -7.21
CA LYS A 118 23.45 7.89 -7.80
C LYS A 118 24.50 8.54 -6.87
N GLY A 119 25.31 7.72 -6.20
CA GLY A 119 26.35 8.17 -5.26
C GLY A 119 25.84 8.54 -3.85
N GLU A 120 24.54 8.45 -3.59
CA GLU A 120 23.97 8.56 -2.24
C GLU A 120 23.92 7.17 -1.56
N LYS A 121 24.16 7.12 -0.24
CA LYS A 121 23.91 5.92 0.59
C LYS A 121 22.41 5.74 0.85
N ALA A 122 21.68 5.36 -0.19
CA ALA A 122 20.25 5.17 -0.18
C ALA A 122 19.83 4.08 -1.18
N GLY A 123 18.64 3.52 -1.00
CA GLY A 123 17.93 2.88 -2.10
C GLY A 123 17.11 3.89 -2.88
N TYR A 124 16.25 3.38 -3.76
CA TYR A 124 15.37 4.23 -4.56
C TYR A 124 14.01 3.57 -4.78
N ILE A 125 13.07 4.37 -5.27
CA ILE A 125 11.75 3.94 -5.72
C ILE A 125 11.61 4.31 -7.19
N THR A 126 11.10 3.39 -8.00
CA THR A 126 10.81 3.61 -9.42
C THR A 126 9.30 3.65 -9.64
N SER A 127 8.85 4.61 -10.44
CA SER A 127 7.46 4.71 -10.90
C SER A 127 7.34 4.28 -12.37
N PHE A 128 6.27 3.56 -12.68
CA PHE A 128 5.99 3.06 -14.02
C PHE A 128 4.56 3.40 -14.42
N SER A 129 4.32 3.69 -15.70
CA SER A 129 2.99 3.59 -16.30
C SER A 129 2.73 2.16 -16.77
N ILE A 130 1.46 1.76 -16.68
CA ILE A 130 0.98 0.45 -17.10
C ILE A 130 0.23 0.57 -18.42
N ASP A 131 0.72 -0.09 -19.46
CA ASP A 131 -0.06 -0.34 -20.67
C ASP A 131 -1.16 -1.36 -20.35
N GLN A 132 -2.42 -0.94 -20.43
CA GLN A 132 -3.55 -1.76 -20.00
C GLN A 132 -3.85 -2.94 -20.92
N GLN A 133 -3.29 -2.96 -22.14
CA GLN A 133 -3.54 -4.03 -23.11
C GLN A 133 -2.50 -5.14 -23.02
N SER A 134 -1.23 -4.75 -22.91
CA SER A 134 -0.08 -5.65 -22.91
C SER A 134 0.50 -5.93 -21.52
N GLY A 135 0.06 -5.17 -20.50
CA GLY A 135 0.65 -5.21 -19.16
C GLY A 135 2.08 -4.65 -19.08
N ALA A 136 2.62 -4.12 -20.19
CA ALA A 136 3.98 -3.59 -20.22
C ALA A 136 4.13 -2.37 -19.29
N LEU A 137 5.28 -2.30 -18.62
CA LEU A 137 5.63 -1.18 -17.75
C LEU A 137 6.60 -0.24 -18.46
N THR A 138 6.30 1.05 -18.45
CA THR A 138 7.21 2.09 -18.93
C THR A 138 7.67 2.94 -17.76
N GLU A 139 8.99 3.02 -17.53
CA GLU A 139 9.54 3.85 -16.44
C GLU A 139 9.18 5.32 -16.66
N LEU A 140 8.67 5.97 -15.60
CA LEU A 140 8.35 7.39 -15.58
C LEU A 140 9.47 8.19 -14.91
N ASN A 141 9.81 7.83 -13.67
CA ASN A 141 10.98 8.37 -12.98
C ASN A 141 11.44 7.51 -11.79
N GLN A 142 12.59 7.89 -11.24
CA GLN A 142 13.17 7.33 -10.02
C GLN A 142 13.40 8.42 -8.98
N GLN A 143 13.25 8.07 -7.70
CA GLN A 143 13.53 8.96 -6.58
C GLN A 143 14.31 8.24 -5.47
N SER A 144 15.26 8.95 -4.84
CA SER A 144 15.97 8.45 -3.66
C SER A 144 14.99 8.19 -2.52
N THR A 145 15.18 7.10 -1.78
CA THR A 145 14.43 6.82 -0.53
C THR A 145 15.09 7.41 0.71
N LYS A 146 16.25 8.06 0.54
CA LYS A 146 17.05 8.70 1.59
C LYS A 146 17.54 7.76 2.71
N GLY A 147 17.02 6.54 2.79
CA GLY A 147 17.52 5.43 3.59
C GLY A 147 17.88 4.24 2.71
N GLY A 148 18.60 3.26 3.28
CA GLY A 148 19.06 2.09 2.54
C GLY A 148 18.07 0.93 2.54
N ALA A 149 18.12 0.11 1.51
CA ALA A 149 17.32 -1.10 1.33
C ALA A 149 15.82 -0.88 1.60
N PRO A 150 15.13 -0.04 0.81
CA PRO A 150 13.68 0.06 0.87
C PRO A 150 13.06 -1.31 0.56
N CYS A 151 12.26 -1.84 1.48
CA CYS A 151 11.76 -3.22 1.43
C CYS A 151 10.22 -3.31 1.36
N HIS A 152 9.54 -2.18 1.58
CA HIS A 152 8.08 -2.11 1.53
C HIS A 152 7.64 -0.73 1.08
N LEU A 153 6.56 -0.67 0.32
CA LEU A 153 5.86 0.57 0.02
C LEU A 153 4.35 0.40 0.18
N CYS A 154 3.66 1.50 0.38
CA CYS A 154 2.21 1.54 0.40
C CYS A 154 1.72 2.85 -0.23
N ILE A 155 0.61 2.76 -0.95
CA ILE A 155 -0.08 3.91 -1.51
C ILE A 155 -1.27 4.26 -0.62
N ASP A 156 -1.49 5.54 -0.36
CA ASP A 156 -2.69 5.97 0.36
C ASP A 156 -3.97 5.67 -0.43
N TYR A 157 -5.11 5.51 0.25
CA TYR A 157 -6.36 5.12 -0.41
C TYR A 157 -6.86 6.14 -1.46
N THR A 158 -6.36 7.39 -1.44
CA THR A 158 -6.66 8.39 -2.48
C THR A 158 -5.70 8.41 -3.66
N GLY A 159 -4.62 7.63 -3.60
CA GLY A 159 -3.59 7.57 -4.65
C GLY A 159 -2.67 8.80 -4.73
N ARG A 160 -2.71 9.70 -3.75
CA ARG A 160 -1.98 10.98 -3.80
C ARG A 160 -0.57 10.89 -3.25
N THR A 161 -0.31 9.89 -2.42
CA THR A 161 0.93 9.73 -1.66
C THR A 161 1.39 8.27 -1.70
N VAL A 162 2.66 8.08 -2.06
CA VAL A 162 3.36 6.80 -1.90
C VAL A 162 4.30 6.94 -0.71
N MET A 163 4.36 5.90 0.14
CA MET A 163 5.22 5.87 1.31
C MET A 163 6.08 4.61 1.28
N VAL A 164 7.32 4.71 1.79
CA VAL A 164 8.33 3.65 1.74
C VAL A 164 8.90 3.43 3.14
N ALA A 165 9.13 2.16 3.50
CA ALA A 165 9.92 1.76 4.65
C ALA A 165 11.33 1.32 4.20
N ASN A 166 12.35 1.95 4.77
CA ASN A 166 13.76 1.62 4.55
C ASN A 166 14.26 0.70 5.65
N TYR A 167 14.79 -0.46 5.28
CA TYR A 167 15.27 -1.47 6.22
C TYR A 167 16.62 -1.10 6.82
N VAL A 168 17.60 -0.68 6.03
CA VAL A 168 18.94 -0.38 6.54
C VAL A 168 18.94 0.97 7.26
N GLY A 169 19.20 0.94 8.57
CA GLY A 169 19.21 2.11 9.44
C GLY A 169 17.82 2.59 9.89
N GLY A 170 16.75 2.05 9.30
CA GLY A 170 15.36 2.28 9.68
C GLY A 170 14.88 3.71 9.48
N SER A 171 14.08 3.92 8.45
CA SER A 171 13.45 5.22 8.20
C SER A 171 12.21 5.04 7.33
N VAL A 172 11.43 6.11 7.20
CA VAL A 172 10.35 6.19 6.23
C VAL A 172 10.47 7.42 5.35
N ALA A 173 10.08 7.29 4.09
CA ALA A 173 9.98 8.38 3.13
C ALA A 173 8.56 8.45 2.56
N ALA A 174 8.12 9.65 2.19
CA ALA A 174 6.86 9.84 1.48
C ALA A 174 7.03 10.77 0.28
N TYR A 175 6.21 10.52 -0.74
CA TYR A 175 6.27 11.17 -2.04
C TYR A 175 4.87 11.56 -2.46
N ARG A 176 4.74 12.66 -3.19
CA ARG A 176 3.51 12.98 -3.87
C ARG A 176 3.47 12.29 -5.23
N VAL A 177 2.30 11.77 -5.57
CA VAL A 177 2.01 11.32 -6.94
C VAL A 177 1.62 12.53 -7.78
N GLN A 178 2.34 12.72 -8.88
CA GLN A 178 2.08 13.76 -9.87
C GLN A 178 0.95 13.35 -10.82
N SER A 179 0.44 14.29 -11.60
CA SER A 179 -0.70 14.04 -12.51
C SER A 179 -0.39 13.01 -13.61
N ASP A 180 0.88 12.82 -13.96
CA ASP A 180 1.35 11.83 -14.92
C ASP A 180 1.70 10.47 -14.28
N GLY A 181 1.55 10.34 -12.95
CA GLY A 181 1.89 9.15 -12.18
C GLY A 181 3.32 9.12 -11.63
N SER A 182 4.19 10.03 -12.08
CA SER A 182 5.56 10.15 -11.57
C SER A 182 5.59 10.59 -10.10
N LEU A 183 6.70 10.34 -9.41
CA LEU A 183 6.86 10.75 -8.01
C LEU A 183 7.62 12.07 -7.90
N SER A 184 7.18 12.95 -7.00
CA SER A 184 7.97 14.12 -6.60
C SER A 184 9.28 13.71 -5.94
N ALA A 185 10.22 14.65 -5.74
CA ALA A 185 11.24 14.45 -4.71
C ALA A 185 10.59 14.13 -3.35
N PRO A 186 11.28 13.46 -2.40
CA PRO A 186 10.72 13.14 -1.10
C PRO A 186 10.10 14.37 -0.44
N SER A 187 8.79 14.33 -0.20
CA SER A 187 8.05 15.40 0.49
C SER A 187 8.12 15.26 2.01
N SER A 188 8.55 14.10 2.50
CA SER A 188 8.78 13.84 3.92
C SER A 188 9.80 12.70 4.07
N PHE A 189 10.63 12.80 5.10
CA PHE A 189 11.56 11.75 5.52
C PHE A 189 11.63 11.75 7.05
N VAL A 190 11.55 10.56 7.65
CA VAL A 190 11.64 10.39 9.10
C VAL A 190 12.65 9.30 9.41
N GLN A 191 13.76 9.70 10.00
CA GLN A 191 14.78 8.78 10.52
C GLN A 191 14.32 8.20 11.85
N HIS A 192 14.35 6.88 11.99
CA HIS A 192 14.11 6.22 13.27
C HIS A 192 15.39 6.19 14.10
N THR A 193 15.26 6.07 15.42
CA THR A 193 16.41 6.00 16.33
C THR A 193 16.14 5.02 17.47
N GLY A 194 17.20 4.39 17.95
CA GLY A 194 17.15 3.41 19.03
C GLY A 194 17.64 2.03 18.60
N LYS A 195 17.44 1.06 19.48
CA LYS A 195 17.84 -0.34 19.35
C LYS A 195 17.05 -1.20 20.33
N SER A 196 17.17 -2.51 20.21
CA SER A 196 16.61 -3.47 21.17
C SER A 196 17.65 -4.55 21.52
N VAL A 197 17.20 -5.71 22.01
CA VAL A 197 18.03 -6.71 22.70
C VAL A 197 18.63 -7.76 21.77
N HIS A 198 18.03 -8.02 20.61
CA HIS A 198 18.50 -9.06 19.69
C HIS A 198 19.68 -8.54 18.83
N PRO A 199 20.65 -9.38 18.42
CA PRO A 199 21.77 -8.96 17.56
C PRO A 199 21.36 -8.30 16.23
N ARG A 200 20.15 -8.61 15.74
CA ARG A 200 19.55 -7.98 14.56
C ARG A 200 18.85 -6.64 14.84
N GLN A 201 18.97 -6.12 16.05
CA GLN A 201 18.27 -4.94 16.55
C GLN A 201 19.24 -3.91 17.12
N GLU A 202 20.50 -3.92 16.69
CA GLU A 202 21.50 -2.92 17.10
C GLU A 202 21.22 -1.51 16.53
N ALA A 203 20.35 -1.44 15.52
CA ALA A 203 19.83 -0.23 14.91
C ALA A 203 18.36 -0.43 14.48
N PRO A 204 17.63 0.64 14.12
CA PRO A 204 16.28 0.54 13.59
C PRO A 204 16.25 -0.15 12.22
N HIS A 205 15.15 -0.84 11.93
CA HIS A 205 14.90 -1.58 10.69
C HIS A 205 13.42 -1.53 10.31
N GLY A 206 13.00 -0.48 9.59
CA GLY A 206 11.64 -0.35 9.07
C GLY A 206 11.35 -1.44 8.05
N HIS A 207 10.34 -2.28 8.31
CA HIS A 207 10.10 -3.51 7.54
C HIS A 207 8.76 -3.50 6.79
N SER A 208 7.77 -2.78 7.29
CA SER A 208 6.50 -2.55 6.60
C SER A 208 6.00 -1.16 6.88
N ILE A 209 5.13 -0.69 5.98
CA ILE A 209 4.45 0.58 6.09
C ILE A 209 3.06 0.43 5.51
N ASP A 210 2.04 0.66 6.33
CA ASP A 210 0.66 0.35 5.98
C ASP A 210 -0.27 1.50 6.38
N VAL A 211 -1.18 1.83 5.48
CA VAL A 211 -2.16 2.89 5.71
C VAL A 211 -3.29 2.31 6.53
N GLY A 212 -3.48 2.87 7.73
CA GLY A 212 -4.56 2.46 8.61
C GLY A 212 -5.94 2.90 8.11
N PRO A 213 -7.01 2.47 8.80
CA PRO A 213 -8.38 2.81 8.43
C PRO A 213 -8.59 4.30 8.24
N TRP A 214 -9.44 4.66 7.29
CA TRP A 214 -9.84 6.04 6.99
C TRP A 214 -8.78 6.94 6.36
N ASN A 215 -7.62 6.41 5.96
CA ASN A 215 -6.56 7.17 5.28
C ASN A 215 -5.95 8.31 6.12
N ARG A 216 -5.95 8.16 7.44
CA ARG A 216 -5.52 9.22 8.38
C ARG A 216 -4.22 8.91 9.11
N PHE A 217 -3.91 7.63 9.25
CA PHE A 217 -2.76 7.16 9.99
C PHE A 217 -2.01 6.12 9.18
N VAL A 218 -0.73 5.98 9.47
CA VAL A 218 0.16 5.00 8.87
C VAL A 218 0.86 4.27 10.01
N ALA A 219 0.84 2.94 9.96
CA ALA A 219 1.56 2.07 10.86
C ALA A 219 2.86 1.60 10.19
N VAL A 220 3.93 1.52 10.95
CA VAL A 220 5.25 1.10 10.45
C VAL A 220 5.85 0.11 11.43
N SER A 221 6.00 -1.14 11.02
CA SER A 221 6.70 -2.13 11.84
C SER A 221 8.19 -1.90 11.74
N ASP A 222 8.83 -1.60 12.87
CA ASP A 222 10.27 -1.47 12.96
C ASP A 222 10.84 -2.65 13.76
N LEU A 223 11.48 -3.56 13.03
CA LEU A 223 12.10 -4.76 13.57
C LEU A 223 13.17 -4.40 14.60
N GLY A 224 13.96 -3.38 14.34
CA GLY A 224 15.08 -2.97 15.18
C GLY A 224 14.67 -2.36 16.51
N LEU A 225 13.42 -1.91 16.62
CA LEU A 225 12.91 -1.18 17.77
C LEU A 225 11.92 -1.95 18.64
N ASP A 226 11.44 -3.12 18.20
CA ASP A 226 10.29 -3.81 18.80
C ASP A 226 9.07 -2.87 18.93
N LYS A 227 8.79 -2.13 17.86
CA LYS A 227 7.71 -1.15 17.82
C LYS A 227 6.95 -1.20 16.51
N VAL A 228 5.65 -0.97 16.61
CA VAL A 228 4.82 -0.50 15.50
C VAL A 228 4.67 1.01 15.68
N LEU A 229 5.41 1.79 14.90
CA LEU A 229 5.36 3.24 14.90
C LEU A 229 4.08 3.72 14.22
N VAL A 230 3.52 4.85 14.69
CA VAL A 230 2.27 5.40 14.19
C VAL A 230 2.46 6.85 13.79
N TYR A 231 2.15 7.15 12.53
CA TYR A 231 2.22 8.48 11.95
C TYR A 231 0.82 8.97 11.56
N ARG A 232 0.60 10.28 11.61
CA ARG A 232 -0.51 10.94 10.91
C ARG A 232 -0.09 11.15 9.46
N LEU A 233 -0.99 10.79 8.55
CA LEU A 233 -0.84 11.03 7.12
C LEU A 233 -1.53 12.33 6.73
N ASN A 234 -0.81 13.17 5.98
CA ASN A 234 -1.41 14.26 5.21
C ASN A 234 -1.25 13.95 3.71
N PRO A 235 -2.26 13.33 3.07
CA PRO A 235 -2.13 12.89 1.67
C PRO A 235 -2.09 14.07 0.70
N ARG A 236 -2.61 15.24 1.10
CA ARG A 236 -2.54 16.46 0.30
C ARG A 236 -1.18 17.12 0.33
N LYS A 237 -0.34 16.86 1.32
CA LYS A 237 1.04 17.37 1.40
C LYS A 237 2.08 16.27 1.08
N GLY A 238 1.70 15.00 1.18
CA GLY A 238 2.61 13.87 1.09
C GLY A 238 3.52 13.78 2.32
N THR A 239 3.00 14.07 3.51
CA THR A 239 3.81 14.16 4.73
C THR A 239 3.36 13.22 5.82
N LEU A 240 4.33 12.68 6.57
CA LEU A 240 4.14 11.88 7.77
C LEU A 240 4.60 12.69 8.98
N THR A 241 3.78 12.75 10.02
CA THR A 241 4.15 13.37 11.31
C THR A 241 3.82 12.41 12.45
N PRO A 242 4.57 12.39 13.56
CA PRO A 242 4.26 11.49 14.67
C PRO A 242 2.80 11.55 15.12
N GLY A 243 2.21 10.39 15.38
CA GLY A 243 0.87 10.27 15.96
C GLY A 243 0.82 10.78 17.41
N LYS A 244 -0.40 11.04 17.92
CA LYS A 244 -0.61 11.37 19.35
C LYS A 244 -0.07 10.26 20.26
N TYR A 245 -0.33 9.01 19.86
CA TYR A 245 0.30 7.82 20.42
C TYR A 245 1.28 7.31 19.35
N PRO A 246 2.57 7.64 19.45
CA PRO A 246 3.49 7.52 18.33
C PRO A 246 3.96 6.10 18.06
N PHE A 247 3.65 5.14 18.94
CA PHE A 247 3.94 3.72 18.71
C PHE A 247 3.16 2.81 19.67
N ALA A 248 3.02 1.54 19.27
CA ALA A 248 2.80 0.40 20.15
C ALA A 248 4.13 -0.37 20.31
N LYS A 249 4.36 -0.98 21.48
CA LYS A 249 5.53 -1.82 21.74
C LYS A 249 5.16 -3.29 21.57
N SER A 250 6.10 -4.08 21.04
CA SER A 250 6.08 -5.54 21.10
C SER A 250 7.03 -6.04 22.19
N GLU A 251 7.06 -7.36 22.40
CA GLU A 251 8.02 -7.98 23.32
C GLU A 251 9.46 -7.76 22.83
N ALA A 252 10.39 -7.61 23.77
CA ALA A 252 11.80 -7.39 23.42
C ALA A 252 12.37 -8.60 22.65
N GLY A 253 12.97 -8.36 21.49
CA GLY A 253 13.54 -9.38 20.60
C GLY A 253 12.56 -9.94 19.56
N SER A 254 11.29 -9.54 19.59
CA SER A 254 10.25 -10.03 18.67
C SER A 254 10.45 -9.63 17.21
N GLY A 255 10.93 -8.40 16.97
CA GLY A 255 11.17 -7.82 15.65
C GLY A 255 9.94 -7.83 14.73
N PRO A 256 8.92 -6.98 14.96
CA PRO A 256 7.71 -6.94 14.12
C PRO A 256 8.04 -6.62 12.66
N ARG A 257 7.29 -7.21 11.71
CA ARG A 257 7.58 -7.11 10.27
C ARG A 257 6.39 -6.71 9.40
N HIS A 258 5.18 -7.14 9.74
CA HIS A 258 3.91 -6.86 9.07
C HIS A 258 2.79 -6.90 10.11
#